data_AF-A0A6D2HLC0-F1
#
_entry.id   AF-A0A6D2HLC0-F1
#
_cell.length_a   1.000
_cell.length_b   1.000
_cell.length_c   1.000
_cell.angle_alpha   90.00
_cell.angle_beta   90.00
_cell.angle_gamma   90.00
#
_symmetry.space_group_name_H-M   'P 1'
#
loop_
_entity.id
_entity.type
_entity.pdbx_description
1 polymer ?
#
loop_
_entity_poly.entity_id
_entity_poly.type
_entity_poly.pdbx_seq_one_letter_code
_entity_poly.pdbx_strand_id
1 'polypeptide(L)'
;MGKDESNLLRNCEIEVSSDEDGLKGAWFKAILEDDPKRRKKKLNVRYSTLQANNGSPLLETAYRKFIRPVPPENLFSTGDFEEGSVVEAAHRDGWWTGLFVKKLDDDKHLVFFDSPPDLIQFKRKQLRQHFKWTKGKWIKVKPQNKVRGFD
;
A
#
# COMPACT_ATOMS: atom_id res chain seq x y z
N MET A 1 19.49 -24.21 2.85
CA MET A 1 18.83 -23.66 4.05
C MET A 1 19.04 -22.15 4.05
N GLY A 2 17.94 -21.37 3.98
CA GLY A 2 17.81 -19.93 4.28
C GLY A 2 18.71 -18.93 3.53
N LYS A 3 18.23 -18.36 2.41
CA LYS A 3 18.74 -17.07 1.90
C LYS A 3 17.58 -16.08 1.73
N ASP A 4 17.77 -14.94 2.40
CA ASP A 4 16.98 -13.70 2.46
C ASP A 4 15.53 -13.79 2.95
N GLU A 5 15.38 -13.87 4.28
CA GLU A 5 14.19 -13.35 4.94
C GLU A 5 14.35 -11.85 5.18
N SER A 6 13.68 -11.05 4.35
CA SER A 6 13.24 -9.66 4.60
C SER A 6 14.16 -8.78 5.45
N ASN A 7 14.72 -7.72 4.86
CA ASN A 7 15.44 -6.63 5.55
C ASN A 7 14.55 -5.78 6.50
N LEU A 8 13.54 -6.38 7.14
CA LEU A 8 12.81 -5.76 8.22
C LEU A 8 13.70 -5.78 9.46
N LEU A 9 13.97 -4.60 10.00
CA LEU A 9 14.71 -4.40 11.24
C LEU A 9 13.87 -3.54 12.18
N ARG A 10 14.17 -3.61 13.47
CA ARG A 10 13.62 -2.64 14.41
C ARG A 10 13.99 -1.23 13.95
N ASN A 11 13.06 -0.29 14.09
CA ASN A 11 13.14 1.11 13.69
C ASN A 11 13.19 1.37 12.17
N CYS A 12 12.96 0.36 11.32
CA CYS A 12 12.83 0.60 9.87
C CYS A 12 11.44 1.14 9.50
N GLU A 13 11.37 1.89 8.40
CA GLU A 13 10.10 2.29 7.79
C GLU A 13 9.45 1.08 7.11
N ILE A 14 8.17 0.90 7.39
CA ILE A 14 7.30 -0.17 6.89
C ILE A 14 6.00 0.43 6.41
N GLU A 15 5.21 -0.40 5.74
CA GLU A 15 3.80 -0.11 5.45
C GLU A 15 2.91 -1.14 6.13
N VAL A 16 1.82 -0.64 6.72
CA VAL A 16 0.87 -1.41 7.51
C VAL A 16 -0.52 -1.31 6.89
N SER A 17 -1.20 -2.45 6.73
CA SER A 17 -2.59 -2.52 6.27
C SER A 17 -3.52 -2.98 7.40
N SER A 18 -4.83 -2.95 7.14
CA SER A 18 -5.85 -3.50 8.03
C SER A 18 -6.94 -4.22 7.22
N ASP A 19 -7.61 -5.19 7.84
CA ASP A 19 -8.85 -5.78 7.33
C ASP A 19 -10.12 -5.16 7.92
N GLU A 20 -9.97 -4.13 8.75
CA GLU A 20 -11.07 -3.32 9.26
C GLU A 20 -11.86 -2.65 8.13
N ASP A 21 -13.17 -2.59 8.30
CA ASP A 21 -14.05 -1.97 7.33
C ASP A 21 -13.70 -0.49 7.15
N GLY A 22 -13.62 -0.06 5.89
CA GLY A 22 -13.16 1.28 5.52
C GLY A 22 -11.64 1.44 5.39
N LEU A 23 -10.82 0.46 5.80
CA LEU A 23 -9.36 0.47 5.63
C LEU A 23 -8.83 -0.63 4.69
N LYS A 24 -9.74 -1.46 4.16
CA LYS A 24 -9.39 -2.54 3.22
C LYS A 24 -8.69 -1.95 1.99
N GLY A 25 -7.52 -2.51 1.67
CA GLY A 25 -6.72 -2.09 0.53
C GLY A 25 -5.82 -0.88 0.78
N ALA A 26 -5.85 -0.29 1.98
CA ALA A 26 -4.98 0.82 2.38
C ALA A 26 -3.66 0.32 2.99
N TRP A 27 -2.60 1.07 2.73
CA TRP A 27 -1.27 0.88 3.30
C TRP A 27 -0.75 2.20 3.88
N PHE A 28 -0.54 2.25 5.18
CA PHE A 28 -0.09 3.44 5.90
C PHE A 28 1.38 3.28 6.29
N LYS A 29 2.15 4.37 6.16
CA LYS A 29 3.55 4.38 6.59
C LYS A 29 3.64 4.31 8.10
N ALA A 30 4.54 3.48 8.59
CA ALA A 30 4.82 3.33 10.01
C ALA A 30 6.29 2.97 10.25
N ILE A 31 6.71 3.03 11.52
CA ILE A 31 7.99 2.54 12.01
C ILE A 31 7.76 1.27 12.82
N LEU A 32 8.56 0.25 12.56
CA LEU A 32 8.51 -1.00 13.30
C LEU A 32 9.22 -0.87 14.66
N GLU A 33 8.49 -0.96 15.77
CA GLU A 33 9.05 -0.74 17.12
C GLU A 33 9.60 -2.02 17.77
N ASP A 34 9.09 -3.19 17.36
CA ASP A 34 9.56 -4.48 17.83
C ASP A 34 10.71 -5.04 16.97
N ASP A 35 11.55 -5.91 17.55
CA ASP A 35 12.44 -6.75 16.76
C ASP A 35 11.62 -7.78 15.97
N PRO A 36 11.64 -7.76 14.63
CA PRO A 36 10.86 -8.68 13.80
C PRO A 36 11.30 -10.15 13.98
N LYS A 37 12.50 -10.43 14.52
CA LYS A 37 12.94 -11.80 14.82
C LYS A 37 12.21 -12.43 16.00
N ARG A 38 11.49 -11.63 16.81
CA ARG A 38 10.63 -12.14 17.88
C ARG A 38 9.50 -12.99 17.29
N ARG A 39 9.22 -14.14 17.92
CA ARG A 39 8.14 -15.08 17.53
C ARG A 39 6.73 -14.61 17.91
N LYS A 40 6.48 -13.30 17.98
CA LYS A 40 5.14 -12.76 18.24
C LYS A 40 4.32 -12.71 16.96
N LYS A 41 3.02 -13.04 17.05
CA LYS A 41 2.07 -12.94 15.91
C LYS A 41 1.77 -11.49 15.50
N LYS A 42 1.84 -10.58 16.46
CA LYS A 42 1.68 -9.13 16.27
C LYS A 42 2.96 -8.41 16.66
N LEU A 43 3.21 -7.28 16.03
CA LEU A 43 4.35 -6.39 16.31
C LEU A 43 3.82 -4.99 16.62
N ASN A 44 4.50 -4.29 17.52
CA ASN A 44 4.24 -2.88 17.75
C ASN A 44 4.72 -2.04 16.57
N VAL A 45 3.85 -1.14 16.12
CA VAL A 45 4.13 -0.19 15.04
C VAL A 45 3.72 1.21 15.49
N ARG A 46 4.42 2.21 14.97
CA ARG A 46 4.10 3.62 15.19
C ARG A 46 3.87 4.28 13.84
N TYR A 47 2.65 4.74 13.57
CA TYR A 47 2.33 5.36 12.29
C TYR A 47 3.06 6.70 12.12
N SER A 48 3.48 6.98 10.89
CA SER A 48 4.22 8.20 10.56
C SER A 48 3.32 9.40 10.36
N THR A 49 2.08 9.19 9.93
CA THR A 49 1.12 10.24 9.56
C THR A 49 -0.14 10.26 10.43
N LEU A 50 -0.45 9.17 11.15
CA LEU A 50 -1.65 9.06 11.98
C LEU A 50 -1.34 9.45 13.43
N GLN A 51 -2.28 10.15 14.07
CA GLN A 51 -2.17 10.62 15.45
C GLN A 51 -3.24 10.00 16.35
N ALA A 52 -2.89 9.81 17.62
CA ALA A 52 -3.84 9.50 18.68
C ALA A 52 -4.58 10.78 19.15
N ASN A 53 -5.63 10.61 19.96
CA ASN A 53 -6.48 11.72 20.45
C ASN A 53 -5.71 12.83 21.20
N ASN A 54 -4.55 12.51 21.76
CA ASN A 54 -3.67 13.44 22.46
C ASN A 54 -2.66 14.15 21.53
N GLY A 55 -2.76 13.96 20.21
CA GLY A 55 -1.84 14.53 19.21
C GLY A 55 -0.51 13.81 19.08
N SER A 56 -0.22 12.81 19.91
CA SER A 56 0.98 11.97 19.75
C SER A 56 0.85 11.01 18.56
N PRO A 57 1.96 10.52 17.98
CA PRO A 57 1.89 9.50 16.93
C PRO A 57 1.08 8.27 17.37
N LEU A 58 0.23 7.75 16.50
CA LEU A 58 -0.57 6.56 16.79
C LEU A 58 0.34 5.33 16.92
N LEU A 59 0.22 4.62 18.05
CA LEU A 59 0.89 3.36 18.33
C LEU A 59 -0.13 2.21 18.38
N GLU A 60 0.14 1.13 17.65
CA GLU A 60 -0.76 -0.02 17.57
C GLU A 60 -0.01 -1.36 17.48
N THR A 61 -0.76 -2.45 17.63
CA THR A 61 -0.27 -3.81 17.36
C THR A 61 -0.84 -4.34 16.06
N ALA A 62 0.02 -4.51 15.05
CA ALA A 62 -0.38 -5.04 13.75
C ALA A 62 0.00 -6.52 13.62
N TYR A 63 -0.86 -7.32 12.98
CA TYR A 63 -0.50 -8.69 12.62
C TYR A 63 0.58 -8.69 11.54
N ARG A 64 1.55 -9.60 11.63
CA ARG A 64 2.66 -9.69 10.66
C ARG A 64 2.21 -9.83 9.20
N LYS A 65 1.05 -10.46 8.94
CA LYS A 65 0.47 -10.59 7.60
C LYS A 65 0.08 -9.26 6.96
N PHE A 66 -0.07 -8.22 7.78
CA PHE A 66 -0.43 -6.86 7.37
C PHE A 66 0.76 -5.90 7.43
N ILE A 67 1.98 -6.41 7.56
CA ILE A 67 3.21 -5.61 7.56
C ILE A 67 4.01 -5.98 6.33
N ARG A 68 4.46 -4.98 5.58
CA ARG A 68 5.44 -5.12 4.50
C ARG A 68 6.52 -4.05 4.63
N PRO A 69 7.74 -4.26 4.08
CA PRO A 69 8.68 -3.17 3.87
C PRO A 69 8.04 -2.08 3.00
N VAL A 70 8.58 -0.86 3.04
CA VAL A 70 8.25 0.12 2.01
C VAL A 70 8.70 -0.42 0.65
N PRO A 71 7.85 -0.43 -0.40
CA PRO A 71 8.29 -0.89 -1.71
C PRO A 71 9.41 0.01 -2.25
N PRO A 72 10.54 -0.58 -2.70
CA PRO A 72 11.64 0.17 -3.31
C PRO A 72 11.20 0.99 -4.52
N GLU A 73 11.72 2.22 -4.66
CA GLU A 73 11.34 3.14 -5.74
C GLU A 73 11.66 2.60 -7.14
N ASN A 74 12.74 1.82 -7.26
CA ASN A 74 13.14 1.21 -8.53
C ASN A 74 12.17 0.12 -9.04
N LEU A 75 11.16 -0.27 -8.25
CA LEU A 75 10.07 -1.13 -8.72
C LEU A 75 9.09 -0.39 -9.63
N PHE A 76 8.99 0.93 -9.49
CA PHE A 76 7.98 1.72 -10.16
C PHE A 76 8.47 2.20 -11.52
N SER A 77 7.72 1.86 -12.57
CA SER A 77 7.94 2.45 -13.90
C SER A 77 7.59 3.94 -13.88
N THR A 78 8.33 4.74 -14.64
CA THR A 78 8.01 6.15 -14.91
C THR A 78 6.98 6.32 -16.03
N GLY A 79 6.74 5.27 -16.82
CA GLY A 79 5.74 5.29 -17.90
C GLY A 79 4.30 5.33 -17.40
N ASP A 80 3.38 5.47 -18.34
CA ASP A 80 1.94 5.39 -18.08
C ASP A 80 1.53 3.96 -17.71
N PHE A 81 0.38 3.84 -17.03
CA PHE A 81 -0.22 2.57 -16.69
C PHE A 81 -1.10 2.06 -17.84
N GLU A 82 -1.19 0.73 -18.01
CA GLU A 82 -2.17 0.12 -18.89
C GLU A 82 -3.55 0.14 -18.21
N GLU A 83 -4.63 0.39 -18.95
CA GLU A 83 -6.00 0.29 -18.41
C GLU A 83 -6.23 -1.08 -17.75
N GLY A 84 -6.88 -1.09 -16.58
CA GLY A 84 -7.05 -2.28 -15.76
C GLY A 84 -5.83 -2.65 -14.90
N SER A 85 -4.73 -1.90 -14.96
CA SER A 85 -3.60 -2.07 -14.04
C SER A 85 -4.05 -1.83 -12.60
N VAL A 86 -3.61 -2.70 -11.68
CA VAL A 86 -3.80 -2.46 -10.24
C VAL A 86 -2.75 -1.47 -9.77
N VAL A 87 -3.20 -0.33 -9.25
CA VAL A 87 -2.34 0.75 -8.75
C VAL A 87 -2.59 0.98 -7.26
N GLU A 88 -1.70 1.71 -6.62
CA GLU A 88 -1.92 2.29 -5.31
C GLU A 88 -1.88 3.81 -5.44
N ALA A 89 -2.92 4.48 -4.92
CA ALA A 89 -3.07 5.93 -4.98
C ALA A 89 -2.83 6.56 -3.60
N ALA A 90 -2.03 7.62 -3.55
CA ALA A 90 -1.80 8.40 -2.35
C ALA A 90 -3.05 9.23 -2.03
N HIS A 91 -3.80 8.81 -1.02
CA HIS A 91 -5.05 9.41 -0.58
C HIS A 91 -5.21 9.24 0.95
N ARG A 92 -5.77 10.22 1.66
CA ARG A 92 -6.04 10.14 3.11
C ARG A 92 -4.90 9.50 3.92
N ASP A 93 -3.69 10.06 3.77
CA ASP A 93 -2.47 9.66 4.50
C ASP A 93 -1.97 8.23 4.27
N GLY A 94 -2.50 7.52 3.26
CA GLY A 94 -2.10 6.17 2.90
C GLY A 94 -2.06 5.92 1.38
N TRP A 95 -1.64 4.72 1.03
CA TRP A 95 -1.64 4.18 -0.33
C TRP A 95 -2.83 3.23 -0.49
N TRP A 96 -3.81 3.62 -1.31
CA TRP A 96 -5.06 2.89 -1.49
C TRP A 96 -5.04 2.11 -2.79
N THR A 97 -5.26 0.79 -2.70
CA THR A 97 -5.31 -0.09 -3.85
C THR A 97 -6.55 0.23 -4.70
N GLY A 98 -6.35 0.46 -6.00
CA GLY A 98 -7.41 0.73 -6.95
C GLY A 98 -7.08 0.21 -8.36
N LEU A 99 -8.02 0.35 -9.27
CA LEU A 99 -7.86 0.00 -10.69
C LEU A 99 -7.64 1.27 -11.49
N PHE A 100 -6.52 1.33 -12.21
CA PHE A 100 -6.31 2.38 -13.19
C PHE A 100 -7.30 2.22 -14.33
N VAL A 101 -8.13 3.24 -14.54
CA VAL A 101 -9.17 3.23 -15.57
C VAL A 101 -8.61 3.76 -16.87
N LYS A 102 -8.13 5.01 -16.87
CA LYS A 102 -7.54 5.65 -18.05
C LYS A 102 -6.74 6.90 -17.69
N LYS A 103 -5.89 7.30 -18.63
CA LYS A 103 -5.23 8.61 -18.65
C LYS A 103 -6.16 9.63 -19.32
N LEU A 104 -6.44 10.74 -18.65
CA LEU A 104 -7.24 11.85 -19.19
C LEU A 104 -6.34 12.88 -19.89
N ASP A 105 -5.19 13.16 -19.29
CA ASP A 105 -4.08 13.96 -19.84
C ASP A 105 -2.76 13.58 -19.13
N ASP A 106 -1.66 14.27 -19.40
CA ASP A 106 -0.33 13.97 -18.84
C ASP A 106 -0.23 13.98 -17.31
N ASP A 107 -1.09 14.71 -16.60
CA ASP A 107 -1.08 14.75 -15.13
C ASP A 107 -2.45 14.38 -14.51
N LYS A 108 -3.41 13.89 -15.29
CA LYS A 108 -4.72 13.47 -14.79
C LYS A 108 -5.02 12.02 -15.15
N HIS A 109 -5.11 11.21 -14.12
CA HIS A 109 -5.27 9.77 -14.20
C HIS A 109 -6.50 9.36 -13.39
N LEU A 110 -7.41 8.60 -13.98
CA LEU A 110 -8.63 8.17 -13.33
C LEU A 110 -8.44 6.78 -12.70
N VAL A 111 -8.76 6.65 -11.41
CA VAL A 111 -8.65 5.41 -10.65
C VAL A 111 -10.00 5.06 -10.03
N PHE A 112 -10.40 3.80 -10.17
CA PHE A 112 -11.58 3.22 -9.55
C PHE A 112 -11.21 2.51 -8.24
N PHE A 113 -11.96 2.79 -7.19
CA PHE A 113 -11.95 2.04 -5.92
C PHE A 113 -13.23 1.23 -5.81
N ASP A 114 -13.16 0.03 -5.23
CA ASP A 114 -14.30 -0.89 -5.11
C ASP A 114 -14.99 -0.85 -3.73
N SER A 115 -14.35 -0.26 -2.72
CA SER A 115 -14.84 -0.26 -1.34
C SER A 115 -14.51 1.05 -0.60
N PRO A 116 -15.45 2.03 -0.58
CA PRO A 116 -16.67 2.07 -1.38
C PRO A 116 -16.38 2.29 -2.88
N PRO A 117 -17.32 1.94 -3.77
CA PRO A 117 -17.21 2.25 -5.19
C PRO A 117 -17.06 3.76 -5.43
N ASP A 118 -15.95 4.19 -6.03
CA ASP A 118 -15.72 5.59 -6.36
C ASP A 118 -14.73 5.73 -7.53
N LEU A 119 -14.84 6.83 -8.28
CA LEU A 119 -13.92 7.22 -9.35
C LEU A 119 -13.24 8.54 -9.00
N ILE A 120 -11.93 8.49 -8.74
CA ILE A 120 -11.19 9.66 -8.30
C ILE A 120 -10.04 9.94 -9.27
N GLN A 121 -9.85 11.23 -9.57
CA GLN A 121 -8.75 11.70 -10.39
C GLN A 121 -7.50 11.95 -9.53
N PHE A 122 -6.35 11.44 -9.98
CA PHE A 122 -5.05 11.64 -9.35
C PHE A 122 -4.02 12.20 -10.32
N LYS A 123 -3.01 12.84 -9.76
CA LYS A 123 -1.76 13.15 -10.47
C LYS A 123 -0.91 11.92 -10.67
N ARG A 124 -0.09 11.89 -11.73
CA ARG A 124 0.78 10.73 -12.01
C ARG A 124 1.70 10.41 -10.82
N LYS A 125 2.19 11.44 -10.14
CA LYS A 125 3.06 11.34 -8.94
C LYS A 125 2.36 10.82 -7.68
N GLN A 126 1.03 10.83 -7.67
CA GLN A 126 0.22 10.27 -6.57
C GLN A 126 -0.10 8.80 -6.80
N LEU A 127 0.35 8.22 -7.92
CA LEU A 127 0.10 6.84 -8.27
C LEU A 127 1.41 6.05 -8.31
N ARG A 128 1.34 4.82 -7.82
CA ARG A 128 2.40 3.81 -8.00
C ARG A 128 1.79 2.48 -8.40
N GLN A 129 2.56 1.65 -9.10
CA GLN A 129 2.11 0.29 -9.43
C GLN A 129 1.93 -0.52 -8.15
N HIS A 130 0.82 -1.27 -8.05
CA HIS A 130 0.64 -2.21 -6.95
C HIS A 130 1.52 -3.46 -7.10
N PHE A 131 2.26 -3.79 -6.04
CA PHE A 131 3.01 -5.03 -5.90
C PHE A 131 2.57 -5.77 -4.63
N LYS A 132 2.47 -7.10 -4.71
CA LYS A 132 2.24 -7.93 -3.54
C LYS A 132 3.57 -8.27 -2.87
N TRP A 133 3.65 -8.06 -1.56
CA TRP A 133 4.75 -8.56 -0.75
C TRP A 133 4.42 -9.99 -0.29
N THR A 134 5.22 -10.97 -0.71
CA THR A 134 4.99 -12.38 -0.35
C THR A 134 6.31 -13.12 -0.25
N LYS A 135 6.52 -13.82 0.87
CA LYS A 135 7.73 -14.64 1.11
C LYS A 135 9.04 -13.89 0.82
N GLY A 136 9.14 -12.64 1.30
CA GLY A 136 10.36 -11.84 1.14
C GLY A 136 10.55 -11.20 -0.24
N LYS A 137 9.55 -11.24 -1.13
CA LYS A 137 9.65 -10.72 -2.50
C LYS A 137 8.48 -9.83 -2.88
N TRP A 138 8.78 -8.82 -3.70
CA TRP A 138 7.77 -8.01 -4.38
C TRP A 138 7.36 -8.68 -5.68
N ILE A 139 6.07 -8.90 -5.86
CA ILE A 139 5.49 -9.59 -7.02
C ILE A 139 4.55 -8.63 -7.74
N LYS A 140 4.84 -8.36 -9.02
CA LYS A 140 3.99 -7.51 -9.86
C LYS A 140 2.62 -8.18 -10.03
N VAL A 141 1.55 -7.42 -9.79
CA VAL A 141 0.20 -7.90 -10.03
C VAL A 141 -0.16 -7.70 -11.50
N LYS A 142 -0.73 -8.73 -12.12
CA LYS A 142 -1.20 -8.63 -13.51
C LYS A 142 -2.40 -7.68 -13.59
N PRO A 143 -2.57 -6.94 -14.69
CA PRO A 143 -3.79 -6.18 -14.95
C PRO A 143 -5.03 -7.06 -14.79
N GLN A 144 -6.10 -6.48 -14.25
CA GLN A 144 -7.36 -7.18 -14.09
C GLN A 144 -8.27 -6.84 -15.27
N ASN A 145 -8.69 -7.87 -16.01
CA ASN A 145 -9.74 -7.73 -17.00
C ASN A 145 -11.09 -7.67 -16.26
N LYS A 146 -11.52 -6.46 -15.87
CA LYS A 146 -12.92 -6.02 -15.66
C LYS A 146 -12.95 -4.72 -14.87
N VAL A 147 -13.32 -3.62 -15.52
CA VAL A 147 -14.27 -2.68 -14.91
C VAL A 147 -15.64 -3.13 -15.43
N ARG A 148 -16.40 -3.87 -14.63
CA ARG A 148 -17.79 -4.16 -14.98
C ARG A 148 -18.60 -2.89 -14.72
N GLY A 149 -19.09 -2.24 -15.78
CA GLY A 149 -20.14 -1.23 -15.68
C GLY A 149 -19.69 0.22 -15.88
N PHE A 150 -19.30 0.57 -17.11
CA PHE A 150 -19.44 1.92 -17.65
C PHE A 150 -19.87 1.85 -19.13
N ASP A 151 -20.85 0.99 -19.40
CA ASP A 151 -21.64 1.03 -20.64
C ASP A 151 -22.99 1.68 -20.33
#